data_AF-A0A6I3XL13-F1
#
_entry.id   AF-A0A6I3XL13-F1
#
_cell.length_a   1.000
_cell.length_b   1.000
_cell.length_c   1.000
_cell.angle_alpha   90.00
_cell.angle_beta   90.00
_cell.angle_gamma   90.00
#
_symmetry.space_group_name_H-M   'P 1'
#
loop_
_entity.id
_entity.type
_entity.pdbx_description
1 polymer ?
#
loop_
_entity_poly.entity_id
_entity_poly.type
_entity_poly.pdbx_seq_one_letter_code
_entity_poly.pdbx_strand_id
1 'polypeptide(L)'
;MNKRSTVATLFISTALLAGCGDSKDAKLSEMNEPEIAKELQEELTPEERKLLQTYVIKHTMKNDIDYKMTVEDAIDAQREENEEIAKIQKRAAEVANEIR
;
A
#
# COMPACT_ATOMS: atom_id res chain seq x y z
N MET A 1 -41.90 -31.69 39.08
CA MET A 1 -41.47 -30.35 39.53
C MET A 1 -40.01 -30.44 39.95
N ASN A 2 -39.24 -29.37 39.72
CA ASN A 2 -37.79 -29.14 39.93
C ASN A 2 -36.94 -29.34 38.67
N LYS A 3 -36.05 -28.43 38.25
CA LYS A 3 -35.86 -26.97 38.45
C LYS A 3 -34.88 -26.60 37.32
N ARG A 4 -35.10 -25.46 36.66
CA ARG A 4 -34.22 -24.94 35.60
C ARG A 4 -32.80 -24.69 36.14
N SER A 5 -31.77 -24.99 35.35
CA SER A 5 -30.47 -24.32 35.48
C SER A 5 -29.86 -24.09 34.11
N THR A 6 -29.90 -22.82 33.76
CA THR A 6 -29.21 -22.11 32.69
C THR A 6 -27.71 -22.07 32.98
N VAL A 7 -26.85 -22.50 32.06
CA VAL A 7 -25.47 -21.97 31.84
C VAL A 7 -25.12 -22.35 30.39
N ALA A 8 -25.33 -21.44 29.44
CA ALA A 8 -24.33 -20.49 28.93
C ALA A 8 -23.27 -21.18 28.04
N THR A 9 -23.53 -21.08 26.74
CA THR A 9 -22.62 -20.57 25.72
C THR A 9 -21.12 -20.55 26.08
N LEU A 10 -20.36 -21.42 25.44
CA LEU A 10 -18.95 -21.15 25.13
C LEU A 10 -18.77 -21.25 23.62
N PHE A 11 -18.96 -20.10 22.96
CA PHE A 11 -18.24 -19.79 21.73
C PHE A 11 -16.76 -19.68 22.12
N ILE A 12 -15.98 -20.72 21.87
CA ILE A 12 -14.52 -20.64 21.88
C ILE A 12 -14.05 -20.76 20.43
N SER A 13 -13.74 -19.60 19.86
CA SER A 13 -12.49 -19.35 19.15
C SER A 13 -12.08 -20.36 18.06
N THR A 14 -12.88 -20.48 17.01
CA THR A 14 -12.35 -20.92 15.71
C THR A 14 -11.79 -19.70 14.98
N ALA A 15 -10.48 -19.51 15.14
CA ALA A 15 -9.58 -19.05 14.09
C ALA A 15 -9.91 -17.71 13.40
N LEU A 16 -9.81 -16.60 14.14
CA LEU A 16 -9.29 -15.34 13.57
C LEU A 16 -7.75 -15.45 13.46
N LEU A 17 -7.30 -16.47 12.73
CA LEU A 17 -5.98 -16.56 12.12
C LEU A 17 -6.12 -16.18 10.64
N ALA A 18 -6.83 -15.09 10.35
CA ALA A 18 -6.53 -14.35 9.12
C ALA A 18 -5.14 -13.75 9.37
N GLY A 19 -4.17 -14.22 8.61
CA GLY A 19 -2.75 -14.02 8.90
C GLY A 19 -2.39 -12.55 9.06
N CYS A 20 -1.47 -12.28 9.98
CA CYS A 20 -0.58 -11.12 9.88
C CYS A 20 0.27 -11.27 8.60
N GLY A 21 -0.32 -11.08 7.43
CA GLY A 21 0.39 -10.66 6.23
C GLY A 21 0.29 -9.15 6.19
N ASP A 22 1.40 -8.45 6.01
CA ASP A 22 1.40 -6.99 5.86
C ASP A 22 0.61 -6.66 4.60
N SER A 23 -0.39 -5.76 4.66
CA SER A 23 -1.20 -5.48 3.47
C SER A 23 -0.35 -4.86 2.34
N LYS A 24 0.84 -4.36 2.67
CA LYS A 24 1.85 -3.90 1.71
C LYS A 24 2.51 -5.03 0.91
N ASP A 25 2.49 -6.27 1.40
CA ASP A 25 2.95 -7.46 0.66
C ASP A 25 1.96 -7.88 -0.44
N ALA A 26 0.73 -7.35 -0.42
CA ALA A 26 -0.27 -7.62 -1.45
C ALA A 26 0.19 -7.11 -2.82
N LYS A 27 -0.18 -7.82 -3.88
CA LYS A 27 0.14 -7.41 -5.25
C LYS A 27 -0.77 -6.29 -5.72
N LEU A 28 -0.28 -5.49 -6.67
CA LEU A 28 -1.09 -4.47 -7.34
C LEU A 28 -2.37 -5.05 -7.98
N SER A 29 -2.34 -6.30 -8.46
CA SER A 29 -3.52 -7.00 -8.97
C SER A 29 -4.61 -7.26 -7.92
N GLU A 30 -4.23 -7.33 -6.64
CA GLU A 30 -5.09 -7.73 -5.52
C GLU A 30 -5.68 -6.51 -4.79
N MET A 31 -5.22 -5.29 -5.11
CA MET A 31 -5.66 -4.04 -4.47
C MET A 31 -7.16 -3.73 -4.58
N ASN A 32 -7.87 -4.36 -5.53
CA ASN A 32 -9.32 -4.18 -5.69
C ASN A 32 -10.14 -5.15 -4.82
N GLU A 33 -9.48 -6.10 -4.13
CA GLU A 33 -10.15 -6.97 -3.19
C GLU A 33 -10.61 -6.15 -1.98
N PRO A 34 -11.89 -6.24 -1.55
CA PRO A 34 -12.43 -5.36 -0.51
C PRO A 34 -11.68 -5.41 0.82
N GLU A 35 -11.14 -6.57 1.19
CA GLU A 35 -10.39 -6.76 2.44
C GLU A 35 -9.04 -6.04 2.36
N ILE A 36 -8.27 -6.30 1.30
CA ILE A 36 -6.97 -5.66 1.04
C ILE A 36 -7.13 -4.14 0.88
N ALA A 37 -8.15 -3.68 0.14
CA ALA A 37 -8.39 -2.25 -0.06
C ALA A 37 -8.64 -1.51 1.26
N LYS A 38 -9.34 -2.16 2.19
CA LYS A 38 -9.62 -1.61 3.52
C LYS A 38 -8.35 -1.59 4.37
N GLU A 39 -7.59 -2.67 4.38
CA GLU A 39 -6.32 -2.76 5.12
C GLU A 39 -5.31 -1.72 4.62
N LEU A 40 -5.12 -1.61 3.30
CA LEU A 40 -4.28 -0.57 2.70
C LEU A 40 -4.74 0.85 3.06
N GLN A 41 -6.05 1.08 3.21
CA GLN A 41 -6.56 2.37 3.62
C GLN A 41 -6.22 2.70 5.08
N GLU A 42 -6.17 1.69 5.95
CA GLU A 42 -5.85 1.80 7.38
C GLU A 42 -4.34 1.87 7.63
N GLU A 43 -3.54 1.12 6.87
CA GLU A 43 -2.09 1.00 7.06
C GLU A 43 -1.27 2.08 6.35
N LEU A 44 -1.68 2.49 5.14
CA LEU A 44 -0.93 3.49 4.38
C LEU A 44 -1.15 4.90 4.92
N THR A 45 -0.03 5.59 5.15
CA THR A 45 -0.04 7.04 5.41
C THR A 45 -0.57 7.82 4.20
N PRO A 46 -1.05 9.07 4.38
CA PRO A 46 -1.46 9.91 3.26
C PRO A 46 -0.39 10.10 2.19
N GLU A 47 0.88 10.12 2.58
CA GLU A 47 2.02 10.25 1.66
C GLU A 47 2.22 8.97 0.85
N GLU A 48 2.24 7.81 1.49
CA GLU A 48 2.37 6.52 0.81
C GLU A 48 1.21 6.27 -0.17
N ARG A 49 -0.03 6.60 0.21
CA ARG A 49 -1.18 6.52 -0.71
C ARG A 49 -0.97 7.36 -1.96
N LYS A 50 -0.39 8.55 -1.80
CA LYS A 50 -0.08 9.44 -2.93
C LYS A 50 1.02 8.85 -3.81
N LEU A 51 2.06 8.25 -3.22
CA LEU A 51 3.12 7.57 -3.96
C LEU A 51 2.55 6.39 -4.76
N LEU A 52 1.79 5.51 -4.12
CA LEU A 52 1.14 4.37 -4.76
C LEU A 52 0.20 4.82 -5.90
N GLN A 53 -0.65 5.81 -5.65
CA GLN A 53 -1.55 6.35 -6.68
C GLN A 53 -0.77 6.93 -7.87
N THR A 54 0.30 7.66 -7.61
CA THR A 54 1.15 8.25 -8.66
C THR A 54 1.79 7.15 -9.51
N TYR A 55 2.33 6.13 -8.86
CA TYR A 55 2.93 4.97 -9.52
C TYR A 55 1.92 4.29 -10.45
N VAL A 56 0.77 3.88 -9.91
CA VAL A 56 -0.28 3.17 -10.66
C VAL A 56 -0.76 3.99 -11.86
N ILE A 57 -1.07 5.27 -11.68
CA ILE A 57 -1.52 6.14 -12.77
C ILE A 57 -0.46 6.24 -13.86
N LYS A 58 0.77 6.56 -13.47
CA LYS A 58 1.88 6.79 -14.40
C LYS A 58 2.18 5.55 -15.24
N HIS A 59 2.31 4.40 -14.59
CA HIS A 59 2.67 3.15 -15.25
C HIS A 59 1.50 2.55 -16.05
N THR A 60 0.26 2.80 -15.61
CA THR A 60 -0.92 2.50 -16.43
C THR A 60 -0.94 3.35 -17.70
N MET A 61 -0.69 4.66 -17.61
CA MET A 61 -0.65 5.56 -18.77
C MET A 61 0.47 5.20 -19.77
N LYS A 62 1.58 4.65 -19.28
CA LYS A 62 2.69 4.16 -20.10
C LYS A 62 2.49 2.74 -20.65
N ASN A 63 1.43 2.04 -20.22
CA ASN A 63 1.20 0.62 -20.50
C ASN A 63 2.36 -0.30 -20.07
N ASP A 64 3.05 0.04 -18.99
CA ASP A 64 4.21 -0.71 -18.46
C ASP A 64 4.05 -1.13 -16.99
N ILE A 65 2.83 -1.03 -16.44
CA ILE A 65 2.54 -1.44 -15.06
C ILE A 65 2.70 -2.96 -14.88
N ASP A 66 3.53 -3.34 -13.91
CA ASP A 66 3.65 -4.74 -13.46
C ASP A 66 2.66 -5.02 -12.33
N TYR A 67 1.53 -5.63 -12.68
CA TYR A 67 0.49 -5.98 -11.69
C TYR A 67 0.93 -7.08 -10.70
N LYS A 68 2.08 -7.74 -10.89
CA LYS A 68 2.61 -8.74 -9.96
C LYS A 68 3.50 -8.16 -8.88
N MET A 69 3.89 -6.89 -9.01
CA MET A 69 4.65 -6.14 -8.01
C MET A 69 3.82 -5.97 -6.73
N THR A 70 4.48 -5.93 -5.57
CA THR A 70 3.82 -5.64 -4.29
C THR A 70 3.49 -4.15 -4.18
N VAL A 71 2.59 -3.81 -3.26
CA VAL A 71 2.28 -2.41 -2.94
C VAL A 71 3.50 -1.70 -2.35
N GLU A 72 4.28 -2.39 -1.49
CA GLU A 72 5.52 -1.84 -0.92
C GLU A 72 6.53 -1.47 -2.02
N ASP A 73 6.83 -2.42 -2.93
CA ASP A 73 7.79 -2.21 -4.01
C ASP A 73 7.36 -1.05 -4.93
N ALA A 74 6.06 -0.91 -5.20
CA ALA A 74 5.53 0.17 -6.01
C ALA A 74 5.69 1.55 -5.33
N ILE A 75 5.49 1.62 -4.02
CA ILE A 75 5.68 2.85 -3.23
C ILE A 75 7.17 3.24 -3.24
N ASP A 76 8.05 2.27 -3.01
CA ASP A 76 9.50 2.50 -2.95
C ASP A 76 10.07 2.88 -4.31
N ALA A 77 9.65 2.22 -5.39
CA ALA A 77 10.02 2.59 -6.75
C ALA A 77 9.62 4.04 -7.07
N GLN A 78 8.41 4.46 -6.66
CA GLN A 78 7.97 5.84 -6.88
C GLN A 78 8.72 6.85 -6.00
N ARG A 79 9.11 6.45 -4.78
CA ARG A 79 9.93 7.26 -3.88
C ARG A 79 11.32 7.49 -4.48
N GLU A 80 11.99 6.43 -4.90
CA GLU A 80 13.30 6.49 -5.54
C GLU A 80 13.26 7.39 -6.77
N GLU A 81 12.27 7.23 -7.65
CA GLU A 81 12.14 8.06 -8.83
C GLU A 81 11.96 9.55 -8.49
N ASN A 82 11.17 9.87 -7.45
CA ASN A 82 11.01 11.26 -7.00
C ASN A 82 12.33 11.85 -6.48
N GLU A 83 13.15 11.05 -5.78
CA GLU A 83 14.48 11.46 -5.34
C GLU A 83 15.43 11.71 -6.51
N GLU A 84 15.40 10.86 -7.54
CA GLU A 84 16.18 11.06 -8.76
C GLU A 84 15.78 12.35 -9.49
N ILE A 85 14.47 12.59 -9.64
CA ILE A 85 13.94 13.83 -10.23
C ILE A 85 14.40 15.04 -9.42
N ALA A 86 14.33 14.97 -8.08
CA ALA A 86 14.78 16.06 -7.21
C ALA A 86 16.28 16.35 -7.37
N LYS A 87 17.11 15.31 -7.49
CA LYS A 87 18.56 15.45 -7.77
C LYS A 87 18.81 16.14 -9.12
N ILE A 88 18.07 15.75 -10.17
CA ILE A 88 18.18 16.36 -11.50
C ILE A 88 17.78 17.85 -11.46
N GLN A 89 16.65 18.17 -10.81
CA GLN A 89 16.17 19.55 -10.68
C GLN A 89 17.15 20.43 -9.91
N LYS A 90 17.73 19.91 -8.82
CA LYS A 90 18.77 20.60 -8.05
C LYS A 90 19.99 20.91 -8.92
N ARG A 91 20.51 19.91 -9.64
CA ARG A 91 21.66 20.10 -10.54
C ARG A 91 21.36 21.09 -11.67
N ALA A 92 20.17 21.05 -12.24
CA ALA A 92 19.76 22.00 -13.27
C ALA A 92 19.72 23.44 -12.74
N ALA A 93 19.26 23.64 -11.50
CA ALA A 93 19.25 24.94 -10.84
C ALA A 93 20.67 25.46 -10.53
N GLU A 94 21.58 24.58 -10.12
CA GLU A 94 22.99 24.93 -9.89
C GLU A 94 23.66 25.41 -11.19
N VAL A 95 23.52 24.65 -12.29
CA VAL A 95 24.04 25.03 -13.62
C VAL A 95 23.44 26.35 -14.11
N ALA A 96 22.14 26.56 -13.93
CA ALA A 96 21.48 27.80 -14.33
C ALA A 96 22.04 29.03 -13.56
N ASN A 97 22.46 28.84 -12.31
CA ASN A 97 23.05 29.88 -11.49
C ASN A 97 24.53 30.14 -11.85
N GLU A 98 25.27 29.15 -12.33
CA GLU A 98 26.66 29.30 -12.80
C GLU A 98 26.77 30.05 -14.14
N ILE A 99 25.73 29.99 -14.98
CA ILE A 99 25.69 30.67 -16.29
C ILE A 99 25.30 32.15 -16.15
N ARG A 100 24.80 32.57 -14.98
CA ARG A 100 24.34 33.94 -14.71
C ARG A 100 25.45 34.83 -14.15
#